data_AF-A0A7S2XH56-F1
#
_entry.id   AF-A0A7S2XH56-F1
#
_cell.length_a   1.000
_cell.length_b   1.000
_cell.length_c   1.000
_cell.angle_alpha   90.00
_cell.angle_beta   90.00
_cell.angle_gamma   90.00
#
_symmetry.space_group_name_H-M   'P 1'
#
loop_
_entity.id
_entity.type
_entity.pdbx_description
1 polymer ?
#
loop_
_entity_poly.entity_id
_entity_poly.type
_entity_poly.pdbx_seq_one_letter_code
_entity_poly.pdbx_strand_id
1 'polypeptide(L)'
;AINAATWHARLLELTGRACGARCLLEIKSLASSSSAAAAATAAAEEEDEGGSAAAAAAARHLEMLRDPRLRSRSLEIASEVGAEIARCGGCQESVRWVESLAAECEPHVLRCAIEAVMEALVDHHHPHHHHHHHHDHHHQESPTSPTDIMYAKACELGVVPPIPSGMVRAQIRQAARMHNFKEAELRYDRALADGKMPPGDPRWLPVFRDLIHECAGVGFFDDARRWFARIRADARLAPDAASYEAAVLATDDLARAEALAREMSEDAGHELTAAVCEHVLELCCLHGSHDYDDAGVSSGGSAGSSGSRLSGVRREWKAKLKEISCSGSSAGGPGAGGAG
;
A
#
# COMPACT_ATOMS: atom_id res chain seq x y z
N ALA A 1 -0.69 24.09 -29.28
CA ALA A 1 -1.67 24.24 -28.18
C ALA A 1 -2.98 23.49 -28.43
N ILE A 2 -3.61 23.61 -29.61
CA ILE A 2 -4.95 23.00 -29.88
C ILE A 2 -4.93 21.45 -30.00
N ASN A 3 -3.79 20.81 -30.31
CA ASN A 3 -3.73 19.34 -30.40
C ASN A 3 -3.54 18.60 -29.06
N ALA A 4 -2.97 19.24 -28.02
CA ALA A 4 -2.74 18.59 -26.73
C ALA A 4 -4.02 18.47 -25.90
N ALA A 5 -4.89 19.49 -25.93
CA ALA A 5 -6.17 19.48 -25.22
C ALA A 5 -7.14 18.42 -25.79
N THR A 6 -7.16 18.27 -27.11
CA THR A 6 -8.01 17.26 -27.79
C THR A 6 -7.53 15.83 -27.53
N TRP A 7 -6.21 15.63 -27.40
CA TRP A 7 -5.64 14.33 -26.98
C TRP A 7 -5.92 14.02 -25.50
N HIS A 8 -5.81 15.01 -24.61
CA HIS A 8 -6.11 14.86 -23.18
C HIS A 8 -7.60 14.52 -22.95
N ALA A 9 -8.51 15.21 -23.65
CA ALA A 9 -9.95 14.94 -23.59
C ALA A 9 -10.30 13.54 -24.11
N ARG A 10 -9.63 13.08 -25.18
CA ARG A 10 -9.81 11.74 -25.74
C ARG A 10 -9.23 10.66 -24.83
N LEU A 11 -8.12 10.92 -24.15
CA LEU A 11 -7.54 10.02 -23.16
C LEU A 11 -8.47 9.87 -21.96
N LEU A 12 -9.03 10.98 -21.45
CA LEU A 12 -10.00 11.00 -20.35
C LEU A 12 -11.33 10.30 -20.71
N GLU A 13 -11.80 10.44 -21.96
CA GLU A 13 -12.97 9.72 -22.47
C GLU A 13 -12.72 8.20 -22.55
N LEU A 14 -11.49 7.79 -22.91
CA LEU A 14 -11.09 6.38 -23.02
C LEU A 14 -10.84 5.75 -21.64
N THR A 15 -10.21 6.46 -20.71
CA THR A 15 -9.97 5.98 -19.34
C THR A 15 -11.26 5.94 -18.52
N GLY A 16 -12.17 6.92 -18.68
CA GLY A 16 -13.49 6.91 -18.05
C GLY A 16 -14.37 5.74 -18.50
N ARG A 17 -14.37 5.42 -19.81
CA ARG A 17 -15.10 4.24 -20.33
C ARG A 17 -14.46 2.91 -19.92
N ALA A 18 -13.14 2.84 -19.80
CA ALA A 18 -12.43 1.64 -19.37
C ALA A 18 -12.60 1.37 -17.85
N CYS A 19 -12.55 2.41 -17.01
CA CYS A 19 -12.84 2.31 -15.57
C CYS A 19 -14.29 1.89 -15.33
N GLY A 20 -15.24 2.53 -16.02
CA GLY A 20 -16.66 2.14 -15.96
C GLY A 20 -16.85 0.68 -16.39
N ALA A 21 -16.28 0.26 -17.52
CA ALA A 21 -16.43 -1.10 -18.02
C ALA A 21 -15.80 -2.17 -17.10
N ARG A 22 -14.63 -1.89 -16.49
CA ARG A 22 -13.95 -2.84 -15.60
C ARG A 22 -14.63 -2.95 -14.23
N CYS A 23 -15.03 -1.83 -13.62
CA CYS A 23 -15.86 -1.83 -12.41
C CYS A 23 -17.19 -2.56 -12.68
N LEU A 24 -17.82 -2.34 -13.84
CA LEU A 24 -19.02 -3.06 -14.26
C LEU A 24 -18.79 -4.57 -14.42
N LEU A 25 -17.61 -5.02 -14.82
CA LEU A 25 -17.27 -6.43 -14.98
C LEU A 25 -16.97 -7.12 -13.64
N GLU A 26 -16.24 -6.47 -12.73
CA GLU A 26 -16.00 -6.99 -11.37
C GLU A 26 -17.29 -7.05 -10.55
N ILE A 27 -18.13 -6.00 -10.61
CA ILE A 27 -19.43 -5.98 -9.94
C ILE A 27 -20.38 -7.03 -10.54
N LYS A 28 -20.37 -7.24 -11.87
CA LYS A 28 -21.14 -8.33 -12.51
C LYS A 28 -20.64 -9.72 -12.10
N SER A 29 -19.34 -9.90 -11.93
CA SER A 29 -18.71 -11.14 -11.47
C SER A 29 -19.08 -11.47 -10.02
N LEU A 30 -19.06 -10.47 -9.13
CA LEU A 30 -19.48 -10.62 -7.74
C LEU A 30 -20.97 -10.95 -7.63
N ALA A 31 -21.81 -10.31 -8.46
CA ALA A 31 -23.25 -10.49 -8.46
C ALA A 31 -23.75 -11.81 -9.07
N SER A 32 -22.95 -12.50 -9.89
CA SER A 32 -23.31 -13.82 -10.45
C SER A 32 -23.00 -14.99 -9.50
N SER A 33 -22.27 -14.74 -8.40
CA SER A 33 -21.99 -15.73 -7.37
C SER A 33 -23.08 -15.73 -6.28
N SER A 34 -24.15 -16.52 -6.48
CA SER A 34 -25.23 -16.65 -5.49
C SER A 34 -24.75 -17.18 -4.12
N SER A 35 -23.60 -17.85 -4.07
CA SER A 35 -22.99 -18.39 -2.86
C SER A 35 -22.34 -17.34 -1.97
N ALA A 36 -21.80 -16.24 -2.51
CA ALA A 36 -21.13 -15.21 -1.72
C ALA A 36 -22.11 -14.39 -0.88
N ALA A 37 -23.29 -14.09 -1.45
CA ALA A 37 -24.34 -13.40 -0.72
C ALA A 37 -24.94 -14.27 0.39
N ALA A 38 -25.13 -15.58 0.14
CA ALA A 38 -25.62 -16.52 1.17
C ALA A 38 -24.60 -16.71 2.31
N ALA A 39 -23.30 -16.77 2.00
CA ALA A 39 -22.24 -16.86 3.00
C ALA A 39 -22.13 -15.59 3.86
N ALA A 40 -22.31 -14.41 3.27
CA ALA A 40 -22.32 -13.14 4.00
C ALA A 40 -23.54 -12.99 4.93
N THR A 41 -24.71 -13.51 4.54
CA THR A 41 -25.91 -13.53 5.39
C THR A 41 -25.74 -14.50 6.55
N ALA A 42 -25.19 -15.70 6.32
CA ALA A 42 -24.92 -16.67 7.38
C ALA A 42 -23.89 -16.18 8.40
N ALA A 43 -22.83 -15.48 7.94
CA ALA A 43 -21.84 -14.87 8.83
C ALA A 43 -22.40 -13.72 9.69
N ALA A 44 -23.47 -13.05 9.24
CA ALA A 44 -24.12 -11.98 9.99
C ALA A 44 -25.07 -12.49 11.10
N GLU A 45 -25.47 -13.77 11.08
CA GLU A 45 -26.35 -14.38 12.08
C GLU A 45 -25.58 -15.00 13.26
N GLU A 46 -24.26 -15.22 13.15
CA GLU A 46 -23.43 -15.87 14.18
C GLU A 46 -22.68 -14.91 15.14
N GLU A 47 -22.65 -13.59 14.91
CA GLU A 47 -21.85 -12.68 15.74
C GLU A 47 -22.66 -11.89 16.80
N ASP A 48 -22.27 -12.07 18.06
CA ASP A 48 -22.82 -11.50 19.28
C ASP A 48 -22.49 -9.99 19.44
N GLU A 49 -23.53 -9.22 19.78
CA GLU A 49 -23.71 -7.80 20.17
C GLU A 49 -22.77 -6.64 19.73
N GLY A 50 -21.67 -6.86 19.01
CA GLY A 50 -20.73 -5.80 18.58
C GLY A 50 -20.56 -5.61 17.06
N GLY A 51 -20.85 -6.65 16.25
CA GLY A 51 -20.66 -6.66 14.79
C GLY A 51 -21.82 -6.11 13.94
N SER A 52 -22.94 -5.78 14.58
CA SER A 52 -24.26 -5.65 13.94
C SER A 52 -24.40 -4.50 12.92
N ALA A 53 -23.83 -3.33 13.15
CA ALA A 53 -24.12 -2.17 12.29
C ALA A 53 -23.45 -2.24 10.90
N ALA A 54 -22.19 -2.67 10.85
CA ALA A 54 -21.42 -2.79 9.61
C ALA A 54 -21.85 -4.01 8.80
N ALA A 55 -22.10 -5.16 9.45
CA ALA A 55 -22.63 -6.35 8.80
C ALA A 55 -24.06 -6.11 8.27
N ALA A 56 -24.94 -5.45 9.04
CA ALA A 56 -26.27 -5.07 8.55
C ALA A 56 -26.21 -4.00 7.45
N ALA A 57 -25.22 -3.12 7.45
CA ALA A 57 -24.99 -2.19 6.33
C ALA A 57 -24.53 -2.93 5.07
N ALA A 58 -23.60 -3.89 5.20
CA ALA A 58 -23.12 -4.72 4.10
C ALA A 58 -24.21 -5.67 3.55
N ALA A 59 -25.04 -6.26 4.41
CA ALA A 59 -26.18 -7.08 4.01
C ALA A 59 -27.24 -6.26 3.27
N ARG A 60 -27.57 -5.05 3.77
CA ARG A 60 -28.45 -4.10 3.05
C ARG A 60 -27.84 -3.66 1.72
N HIS A 61 -26.52 -3.49 1.66
CA HIS A 61 -25.79 -3.17 0.43
C HIS A 61 -25.90 -4.32 -0.59
N LEU A 62 -25.66 -5.56 -0.18
CA LEU A 62 -25.80 -6.74 -1.05
C LEU A 62 -27.24 -6.96 -1.52
N GLU A 63 -28.23 -6.74 -0.65
CA GLU A 63 -29.65 -6.84 -0.98
C GLU A 63 -30.09 -5.73 -1.96
N MET A 64 -29.60 -4.50 -1.79
CA MET A 64 -29.86 -3.39 -2.71
C MET A 64 -29.20 -3.61 -4.08
N LEU A 65 -27.99 -4.16 -4.11
CA LEU A 65 -27.39 -4.58 -5.36
C LEU A 65 -28.27 -5.64 -6.06
N ARG A 66 -29.11 -6.43 -5.37
CA ARG A 66 -30.04 -7.35 -6.05
C ARG A 66 -31.15 -6.63 -6.83
N ASP A 67 -31.50 -5.38 -6.50
CA ASP A 67 -32.42 -4.57 -7.32
C ASP A 67 -31.69 -3.99 -8.54
N PRO A 68 -32.03 -4.42 -9.77
CA PRO A 68 -31.37 -3.95 -10.98
C PRO A 68 -31.50 -2.44 -11.22
N ARG A 69 -32.55 -1.80 -10.69
CA ARG A 69 -32.79 -0.36 -10.86
C ARG A 69 -31.88 0.45 -9.95
N LEU A 70 -31.79 0.09 -8.68
CA LEU A 70 -30.90 0.74 -7.72
C LEU A 70 -29.43 0.53 -8.12
N ARG A 71 -29.08 -0.69 -8.56
CA ARG A 71 -27.75 -0.98 -9.10
C ARG A 71 -27.41 -0.13 -10.33
N SER A 72 -28.34 -0.03 -11.28
CA SER A 72 -28.12 0.81 -12.48
C SER A 72 -27.95 2.27 -12.10
N ARG A 73 -28.78 2.77 -11.19
CA ARG A 73 -28.71 4.17 -10.73
C ARG A 73 -27.44 4.46 -9.94
N SER A 74 -26.99 3.55 -9.07
CA SER A 74 -25.73 3.72 -8.33
C SER A 74 -24.52 3.74 -9.26
N LEU A 75 -24.53 2.93 -10.32
CA LEU A 75 -23.48 2.92 -11.34
C LEU A 75 -23.49 4.17 -12.21
N GLU A 76 -24.66 4.68 -12.58
CA GLU A 76 -24.81 5.98 -13.24
C GLU A 76 -24.22 7.09 -12.38
N ILE A 77 -24.63 7.16 -11.11
CA ILE A 77 -24.11 8.16 -10.16
C ILE A 77 -22.61 8.00 -9.98
N ALA A 78 -22.07 6.79 -9.85
CA ALA A 78 -20.63 6.57 -9.75
C ALA A 78 -19.89 7.06 -11.00
N SER A 79 -20.47 6.84 -12.19
CA SER A 79 -19.92 7.35 -13.45
C SER A 79 -19.99 8.89 -13.52
N GLU A 80 -21.09 9.49 -13.07
CA GLU A 80 -21.25 10.95 -13.02
C GLU A 80 -20.25 11.57 -12.03
N VAL A 81 -20.09 10.97 -10.85
CA VAL A 81 -19.10 11.38 -9.83
C VAL A 81 -17.70 11.29 -10.42
N GLY A 82 -17.32 10.15 -11.00
CA GLY A 82 -16.01 9.98 -11.64
C GLY A 82 -15.74 11.01 -12.75
N ALA A 83 -16.75 11.30 -13.58
CA ALA A 83 -16.65 12.29 -14.65
C ALA A 83 -16.47 13.72 -14.11
N GLU A 84 -17.18 14.08 -13.05
CA GLU A 84 -17.10 15.41 -12.44
C GLU A 84 -15.75 15.63 -11.74
N ILE A 85 -15.22 14.61 -11.05
CA ILE A 85 -13.88 14.62 -10.46
C ILE A 85 -12.83 14.88 -11.55
N ALA A 86 -12.93 14.15 -12.67
CA ALA A 86 -12.03 14.31 -13.79
C ALA A 86 -12.15 15.70 -14.47
N ARG A 87 -13.36 16.26 -14.54
CA ARG A 87 -13.65 17.56 -15.17
C ARG A 87 -13.09 18.73 -14.37
N CYS A 88 -13.33 18.75 -13.07
CA CYS A 88 -13.12 19.92 -12.24
C CYS A 88 -11.92 19.82 -11.29
N GLY A 89 -11.26 18.67 -11.23
CA GLY A 89 -10.16 18.44 -10.30
C GLY A 89 -10.59 18.70 -8.85
N GLY A 90 -11.84 18.33 -8.53
CA GLY A 90 -12.54 18.52 -7.24
C GLY A 90 -12.41 19.91 -6.60
N CYS A 91 -12.62 20.96 -7.40
CA CYS A 91 -12.79 22.32 -6.90
C CYS A 91 -14.14 22.52 -6.17
N GLN A 92 -14.42 23.74 -5.68
CA GLN A 92 -15.71 24.06 -5.03
C GLN A 92 -16.95 23.71 -5.86
N GLU A 93 -16.85 23.70 -7.20
CA GLU A 93 -17.97 23.29 -8.06
C GLU A 93 -18.31 21.82 -7.88
N SER A 94 -17.32 20.94 -7.76
CA SER A 94 -17.54 19.51 -7.49
C SER A 94 -18.20 19.28 -6.13
N VAL A 95 -17.86 20.11 -5.13
CA VAL A 95 -18.48 20.08 -3.80
C VAL A 95 -19.97 20.44 -3.89
N ARG A 96 -20.32 21.54 -4.58
CA ARG A 96 -21.72 21.95 -4.79
C ARG A 96 -22.51 20.92 -5.61
N TRP A 97 -21.84 20.27 -6.54
CA TRP A 97 -22.44 19.21 -7.34
C TRP A 97 -22.77 17.98 -6.48
N VAL A 98 -21.85 17.55 -5.59
CA VAL A 98 -22.14 16.48 -4.60
C VAL A 98 -23.28 16.88 -3.67
N GLU A 99 -23.35 18.14 -3.22
CA GLU A 99 -24.49 18.66 -2.45
C GLU A 99 -25.82 18.56 -3.22
N SER A 100 -25.82 18.90 -4.51
CA SER A 100 -27.00 18.76 -5.38
C SER A 100 -27.41 17.30 -5.53
N LEU A 101 -26.45 16.39 -5.74
CA LEU A 101 -26.76 14.95 -5.80
C LEU A 101 -27.28 14.41 -4.48
N ALA A 102 -26.73 14.87 -3.35
CA ALA A 102 -27.20 14.46 -2.02
C ALA A 102 -28.65 14.90 -1.75
N ALA A 103 -29.10 15.99 -2.38
CA ALA A 103 -30.49 16.43 -2.32
C ALA A 103 -31.43 15.59 -3.21
N GLU A 104 -30.92 15.03 -4.31
CA GLU A 104 -31.71 14.30 -5.31
C GLU A 104 -31.69 12.77 -5.13
N CYS A 105 -30.65 12.24 -4.51
CA CYS A 105 -30.41 10.81 -4.36
C CYS A 105 -30.70 10.35 -2.94
N GLU A 106 -31.20 9.11 -2.80
CA GLU A 106 -31.27 8.50 -1.48
C GLU A 106 -29.85 8.38 -0.89
N PRO A 107 -29.62 8.77 0.39
CA PRO A 107 -28.28 8.90 0.96
C PRO A 107 -27.40 7.66 0.82
N HIS A 108 -28.02 6.48 0.86
CA HIS A 108 -27.31 5.20 0.73
C HIS A 108 -26.89 4.88 -0.70
N VAL A 109 -27.62 5.30 -1.73
CA VAL A 109 -27.22 5.12 -3.14
C VAL A 109 -26.01 5.99 -3.46
N LEU A 110 -26.03 7.25 -3.00
CA LEU A 110 -24.91 8.17 -3.14
C LEU A 110 -23.67 7.68 -2.40
N ARG A 111 -23.83 7.13 -1.20
CA ARG A 111 -22.74 6.50 -0.44
C ARG A 111 -22.03 5.40 -1.23
N CYS A 112 -22.79 4.46 -1.81
CA CYS A 112 -22.21 3.33 -2.54
C CYS A 112 -21.45 3.80 -3.78
N ALA A 113 -22.00 4.79 -4.49
CA ALA A 113 -21.36 5.37 -5.65
C ALA A 113 -20.04 6.08 -5.28
N ILE A 114 -20.02 6.84 -4.18
CA ILE A 114 -18.81 7.50 -3.69
C ILE A 114 -17.78 6.45 -3.28
N GLU A 115 -18.12 5.47 -2.43
CA GLU A 115 -17.19 4.42 -1.98
C GLU A 115 -16.53 3.70 -3.16
N ALA A 116 -17.30 3.31 -4.19
CA ALA A 116 -16.78 2.66 -5.38
C ALA A 116 -15.82 3.54 -6.20
N VAL A 117 -16.13 4.83 -6.37
CA VAL A 117 -15.24 5.77 -7.07
C VAL A 117 -13.95 5.99 -6.31
N MET A 118 -14.02 6.09 -4.98
CA MET A 118 -12.84 6.28 -4.13
C MET A 118 -11.89 5.06 -4.21
N GLU A 119 -12.42 3.84 -4.16
CA GLU A 119 -11.64 2.61 -4.30
C GLU A 119 -10.98 2.54 -5.68
N ALA A 120 -11.72 2.82 -6.75
CA ALA A 120 -11.19 2.84 -8.11
C ALA A 120 -10.10 3.91 -8.31
N LEU A 121 -10.25 5.10 -7.71
CA LEU A 121 -9.25 6.17 -7.79
C LEU A 121 -7.94 5.80 -7.07
N VAL A 122 -8.04 5.10 -5.94
CA VAL A 122 -6.88 4.61 -5.18
C VAL A 122 -6.08 3.61 -6.02
N ASP A 123 -6.75 2.69 -6.71
CA ASP A 123 -6.08 1.66 -7.50
C ASP A 123 -5.50 2.19 -8.83
N HIS A 124 -6.12 3.23 -9.40
CA HIS A 124 -5.71 3.79 -10.71
C HIS A 124 -4.56 4.81 -10.62
N HIS A 125 -4.27 5.37 -9.44
CA HIS A 125 -3.12 6.25 -9.21
C HIS A 125 -1.79 5.48 -9.10
N HIS A 126 -1.52 4.56 -10.03
CA HIS A 126 -0.15 4.18 -10.36
C HIS A 126 0.48 5.31 -11.20
N PRO A 127 1.53 6.00 -10.73
CA PRO A 127 2.16 7.02 -11.55
C PRO A 127 2.88 6.35 -12.73
N HIS A 128 2.46 6.66 -13.95
CA HIS A 128 3.36 6.56 -15.09
C HIS A 128 4.47 7.60 -14.87
N HIS A 129 5.68 7.13 -14.60
CA HIS A 129 6.85 8.00 -14.39
C HIS A 129 7.10 8.87 -15.62
N HIS A 130 6.68 10.13 -15.56
CA HIS A 130 7.23 11.18 -16.39
C HIS A 130 8.22 11.97 -15.54
N HIS A 131 9.52 11.83 -15.83
CA HIS A 131 10.57 12.64 -15.23
C HIS A 131 10.35 14.11 -15.59
N HIS A 132 9.72 14.88 -14.69
CA HIS A 132 9.77 16.33 -14.73
C HIS A 132 10.80 16.82 -13.71
N HIS A 133 11.82 17.52 -14.21
CA HIS A 133 12.75 18.28 -13.37
C HIS A 133 11.96 19.36 -12.62
N HIS A 134 11.93 19.27 -11.29
CA HIS A 134 11.31 20.28 -10.44
C HIS A 134 12.27 21.45 -10.21
N HIS A 135 11.82 22.67 -10.55
CA HIS A 135 12.33 23.90 -9.96
C HIS A 135 11.58 24.14 -8.64
N ASP A 136 12.35 24.33 -7.56
CA ASP A 136 11.84 24.64 -6.22
C ASP A 136 11.13 26.00 -6.19
N HIS A 137 9.80 25.96 -6.03
CA HIS A 137 9.02 27.08 -5.53
C HIS A 137 8.29 26.63 -4.27
N HIS A 138 8.57 27.30 -3.15
CA HIS A 138 7.84 27.19 -1.90
C HIS A 138 6.35 27.50 -2.11
N HIS A 139 5.52 26.46 -2.21
CA HIS A 139 4.06 26.58 -2.17
C HIS A 139 3.55 26.32 -0.75
N GLN A 140 2.73 27.27 -0.30
CA GLN A 140 1.93 27.26 0.91
C GLN A 140 1.11 25.96 1.01
N GLU A 141 1.17 25.31 2.17
CA GLU A 141 0.50 24.05 2.49
C GLU A 141 -1.03 24.16 2.36
N SER A 142 -1.57 23.62 1.26
CA SER A 142 -2.91 23.04 1.27
C SER A 142 -3.07 22.02 0.15
N PRO A 143 -2.66 20.74 0.35
CA PRO A 143 -2.98 19.69 -0.59
C PRO A 143 -3.90 18.67 0.10
N THR A 144 -5.11 19.08 0.50
CA THR A 144 -6.19 18.08 0.54
C THR A 144 -6.48 17.73 -0.91
N SER A 145 -6.30 16.46 -1.28
CA SER A 145 -6.62 16.04 -2.63
C SER A 145 -8.09 16.35 -2.91
N PRO A 146 -8.48 16.58 -4.17
CA PRO A 146 -9.87 16.92 -4.46
C PRO A 146 -10.86 15.84 -3.99
N THR A 147 -10.38 14.59 -4.02
CA THR A 147 -10.98 13.39 -3.44
C THR A 147 -11.22 13.52 -1.92
N ASP A 148 -10.26 14.06 -1.16
CA ASP A 148 -10.40 14.32 0.28
C ASP A 148 -11.43 15.40 0.58
N ILE A 149 -11.50 16.45 -0.25
CA ILE A 149 -12.46 17.56 -0.08
C ILE A 149 -13.90 17.06 -0.27
N MET A 150 -14.17 16.27 -1.32
CA MET A 150 -15.51 15.72 -1.53
C MET A 150 -15.90 14.73 -0.45
N TYR A 151 -14.97 13.88 0.00
CA TYR A 151 -15.26 12.93 1.08
C TYR A 151 -15.55 13.65 2.40
N ALA A 152 -14.75 14.66 2.74
CA ALA A 152 -14.99 15.50 3.92
C ALA A 152 -16.38 16.15 3.85
N LYS A 153 -16.77 16.67 2.68
CA LYS A 153 -18.10 17.25 2.52
C LYS A 153 -19.22 16.23 2.64
N ALA A 154 -19.07 15.08 2.01
CA ALA A 154 -20.06 14.02 2.08
C ALA A 154 -20.20 13.47 3.53
N CYS A 155 -19.14 13.53 4.34
CA CYS A 155 -19.21 13.27 5.79
C CYS A 155 -20.00 14.35 6.53
N GLU A 156 -19.74 15.64 6.27
CA GLU A 156 -20.49 16.75 6.88
C GLU A 156 -21.99 16.65 6.60
N LEU A 157 -22.37 16.18 5.41
CA LEU A 157 -23.76 15.98 5.01
C LEU A 157 -24.38 14.70 5.58
N GLY A 158 -23.62 13.87 6.32
CA GLY A 158 -24.08 12.59 6.85
C GLY A 158 -24.34 11.52 5.77
N VAL A 159 -23.84 11.74 4.55
CA VAL A 159 -24.02 10.83 3.41
C VAL A 159 -23.09 9.62 3.55
N VAL A 160 -21.85 9.85 3.97
CA VAL A 160 -20.85 8.80 4.26
C VAL A 160 -20.46 8.83 5.73
N PRO A 161 -20.17 7.67 6.34
CA PRO A 161 -19.60 7.63 7.69
C PRO A 161 -18.22 8.33 7.70
N PRO A 162 -17.73 8.74 8.87
CA PRO A 162 -16.37 9.27 9.00
C PRO A 162 -15.34 8.31 8.37
N ILE A 163 -14.32 8.89 7.74
CA ILE A 163 -13.29 8.23 6.91
C ILE A 163 -13.02 6.79 7.35
N PRO A 164 -13.28 5.76 6.50
CA PRO A 164 -13.08 4.38 6.87
C PRO A 164 -11.59 4.11 6.96
N SER A 165 -11.18 3.23 7.87
CA SER A 165 -9.76 2.88 8.05
C SER A 165 -9.08 2.44 6.74
N GLY A 166 -9.83 1.83 5.81
CA GLY A 166 -9.32 1.48 4.48
C GLY A 166 -8.85 2.67 3.64
N MET A 167 -9.58 3.78 3.69
CA MET A 167 -9.23 4.99 2.95
C MET A 167 -8.02 5.71 3.57
N VAL A 168 -7.93 5.72 4.90
CA VAL A 168 -6.73 6.22 5.58
C VAL A 168 -5.48 5.44 5.13
N ARG A 169 -5.56 4.11 5.12
CA ARG A 169 -4.46 3.24 4.65
C ARG A 169 -4.09 3.55 3.20
N ALA A 170 -5.06 3.84 2.34
CA ALA A 170 -4.81 4.22 0.95
C ALA A 170 -4.10 5.58 0.84
N GLN A 171 -4.57 6.60 1.57
CA GLN A 171 -3.98 7.93 1.57
C GLN A 171 -2.54 7.94 2.08
N ILE A 172 -2.24 7.17 3.13
CA ILE A 172 -0.86 7.02 3.65
C ILE A 172 0.04 6.40 2.59
N ARG A 173 -0.41 5.31 1.94
CA ARG A 173 0.35 4.66 0.86
C ARG A 173 0.54 5.57 -0.35
N GLN A 174 -0.48 6.32 -0.73
CA GLN A 174 -0.38 7.30 -1.81
C GLN A 174 0.64 8.39 -1.48
N ALA A 175 0.64 8.92 -0.25
CA ALA A 175 1.64 9.88 0.18
C ALA A 175 3.07 9.31 0.11
N ALA A 176 3.25 8.05 0.53
CA ALA A 176 4.53 7.34 0.44
C ALA A 176 5.02 7.15 -1.00
N ARG A 177 4.12 6.74 -1.91
CA ARG A 177 4.41 6.58 -3.36
C ARG A 177 4.75 7.90 -4.05
N MET A 178 4.21 9.01 -3.53
CA MET A 178 4.57 10.37 -3.98
C MET A 178 5.82 10.90 -3.26
N HIS A 179 6.51 10.07 -2.48
CA HIS A 179 7.69 10.38 -1.68
C HIS A 179 7.47 11.54 -0.69
N ASN A 180 6.22 11.75 -0.26
CA ASN A 180 5.86 12.74 0.76
C ASN A 180 5.69 12.05 2.12
N PHE A 181 6.80 11.57 2.69
CA PHE A 181 6.81 10.77 3.91
C PHE A 181 6.35 11.54 5.15
N LYS A 182 6.59 12.85 5.21
CA LYS A 182 6.09 13.72 6.28
C LYS A 182 4.57 13.77 6.32
N GLU A 183 3.95 13.85 5.14
CA GLU A 183 2.49 13.79 5.03
C GLU A 183 1.96 12.39 5.35
N ALA A 184 2.66 11.33 4.94
CA ALA A 184 2.30 9.96 5.33
C ALA A 184 2.33 9.78 6.86
N GLU A 185 3.35 10.33 7.54
CA GLU A 185 3.50 10.36 9.00
C GLU A 185 2.37 11.16 9.66
N LEU A 186 2.07 12.37 9.16
CA LEU A 186 0.98 13.20 9.67
C LEU A 186 -0.38 12.48 9.58
N ARG A 187 -0.66 11.83 8.44
CA ARG A 187 -1.90 11.07 8.25
C ARG A 187 -1.98 9.85 9.17
N TYR A 188 -0.86 9.15 9.37
CA TYR A 188 -0.77 8.05 10.32
C TYR A 188 -1.04 8.51 11.76
N ASP A 189 -0.40 9.59 12.21
CA ASP A 189 -0.56 10.09 13.58
C ASP A 189 -1.99 10.60 13.82
N ARG A 190 -2.59 11.27 12.83
CA ARG A 190 -4.02 11.66 12.87
C ARG A 190 -4.94 10.43 12.94
N ALA A 191 -4.66 9.38 12.17
CA ALA A 191 -5.45 8.16 12.20
C ALA A 191 -5.40 7.44 13.55
N LEU A 192 -4.24 7.48 14.21
CA LEU A 192 -4.05 6.97 15.56
C LEU A 192 -4.85 7.81 16.57
N ALA A 193 -4.74 9.14 16.49
CA ALA A 193 -5.46 10.06 17.39
C ALA A 193 -6.98 9.96 17.23
N ASP A 194 -7.47 9.76 16.01
CA ASP A 194 -8.90 9.59 15.71
C ASP A 194 -9.44 8.20 16.10
N GLY A 195 -8.59 7.27 16.58
CA GLY A 195 -8.97 5.89 16.87
C GLY A 195 -9.32 5.05 15.63
N LYS A 196 -9.06 5.58 14.42
CA LYS A 196 -9.28 4.89 13.13
C LYS A 196 -8.24 3.78 12.89
N MET A 197 -7.13 3.87 13.60
CA MET A 197 -6.10 2.85 13.69
C MET A 197 -6.06 2.36 15.14
N PRO A 198 -6.77 1.27 15.47
CA PRO A 198 -6.57 0.61 16.74
C PRO A 198 -5.10 0.20 16.80
N PRO A 199 -4.35 0.64 17.82
CA PRO A 199 -2.95 0.27 17.88
C PRO A 199 -2.88 -1.25 18.07
N GLY A 200 -1.91 -1.90 17.42
CA GLY A 200 -1.85 -3.35 17.33
C GLY A 200 -2.69 -4.03 16.24
N ASP A 201 -3.46 -3.32 15.42
CA ASP A 201 -4.27 -3.98 14.39
C ASP A 201 -3.37 -4.49 13.24
N PRO A 202 -3.30 -5.82 12.99
CA PRO A 202 -2.40 -6.40 12.00
C PRO A 202 -2.71 -5.97 10.56
N ARG A 203 -3.90 -5.39 10.30
CA ARG A 203 -4.26 -4.83 8.99
C ARG A 203 -3.41 -3.61 8.60
N TRP A 204 -2.60 -3.09 9.52
CA TRP A 204 -1.66 -2.01 9.26
C TRP A 204 -0.27 -2.51 8.83
N LEU A 205 0.07 -3.78 9.04
CA LEU A 205 1.35 -4.35 8.61
C LEU A 205 1.63 -4.14 7.11
N PRO A 206 0.68 -4.35 6.19
CA PRO A 206 0.91 -4.05 4.78
C PRO A 206 1.24 -2.57 4.51
N VAL A 207 0.64 -1.65 5.26
CA VAL A 207 0.90 -0.21 5.10
C VAL A 207 2.30 0.15 5.57
N PHE A 208 2.74 -0.39 6.71
CA PHE A 208 4.11 -0.19 7.17
C PHE A 208 5.12 -0.80 6.20
N ARG A 209 4.85 -1.99 5.66
CA ARG A 209 5.71 -2.62 4.66
C ARG A 209 5.86 -1.76 3.41
N ASP A 210 4.75 -1.23 2.90
CA ASP A 210 4.77 -0.30 1.76
C ASP A 210 5.58 0.96 2.10
N LEU A 211 5.39 1.55 3.29
CA LEU A 211 6.17 2.71 3.75
C LEU A 211 7.68 2.41 3.81
N ILE A 212 8.07 1.26 4.36
CA ILE A 212 9.47 0.85 4.47
C ILE A 212 10.07 0.68 3.07
N HIS A 213 9.38 -0.01 2.16
CA HIS A 213 9.84 -0.21 0.79
C HIS A 213 9.94 1.09 0.00
N GLU A 214 8.94 1.97 0.10
CA GLU A 214 8.95 3.25 -0.62
C GLU A 214 10.06 4.17 -0.09
N CYS A 215 10.28 4.24 1.23
CA CYS A 215 11.41 4.97 1.82
C CYS A 215 12.76 4.41 1.34
N ALA A 216 12.90 3.08 1.33
CA ALA A 216 14.09 2.38 0.88
C ALA A 216 14.43 2.67 -0.59
N GLY A 217 13.42 2.56 -1.46
CA GLY A 217 13.58 2.68 -2.91
C GLY A 217 14.09 4.04 -3.37
N VAL A 218 13.91 5.09 -2.56
CA VAL A 218 14.42 6.44 -2.83
C VAL A 218 15.61 6.85 -1.97
N GLY A 219 16.13 5.94 -1.13
CA GLY A 219 17.29 6.20 -0.28
C GLY A 219 17.02 6.91 1.04
N PHE A 220 15.76 7.03 1.50
CA PHE A 220 15.42 7.53 2.84
C PHE A 220 15.50 6.41 3.88
N PHE A 221 16.70 5.86 4.07
CA PHE A 221 16.93 4.69 4.93
C PHE A 221 16.59 4.95 6.40
N ASP A 222 16.81 6.16 6.92
CA ASP A 222 16.45 6.50 8.30
C ASP A 222 14.94 6.53 8.54
N ASP A 223 14.16 6.97 7.55
CA ASP A 223 12.69 6.93 7.64
C ASP A 223 12.17 5.50 7.52
N ALA A 224 12.72 4.69 6.61
CA ALA A 224 12.41 3.27 6.53
C ALA A 224 12.65 2.55 7.87
N ARG A 225 13.80 2.84 8.51
CA ARG A 225 14.14 2.31 9.83
C ARG A 225 13.18 2.80 10.91
N ARG A 226 12.78 4.07 10.88
CA ARG A 226 11.80 4.62 11.83
C ARG A 226 10.47 3.89 11.72
N TRP A 227 9.99 3.62 10.50
CA TRP A 227 8.76 2.86 10.28
C TRP A 227 8.87 1.42 10.80
N PHE A 228 9.98 0.72 10.53
CA PHE A 228 10.21 -0.61 11.07
C PHE A 228 10.29 -0.63 12.61
N ALA A 229 10.96 0.37 13.21
CA ALA A 229 11.02 0.53 14.66
C ALA A 229 9.64 0.77 15.29
N ARG A 230 8.73 1.47 14.60
CA ARG A 230 7.33 1.64 15.04
C ARG A 230 6.60 0.30 15.10
N ILE A 231 6.80 -0.60 14.13
CA ILE A 231 6.23 -1.96 14.19
C ILE A 231 6.73 -2.68 15.44
N ARG A 232 8.05 -2.68 15.67
CA ARG A 232 8.67 -3.35 16.83
C ARG A 232 8.27 -2.78 18.18
N ALA A 233 7.99 -1.47 18.23
CA ALA A 233 7.60 -0.79 19.47
C ALA A 233 6.16 -1.12 19.89
N ASP A 234 5.28 -1.51 18.96
CA ASP A 234 3.93 -1.93 19.27
C ASP A 234 3.91 -3.43 19.60
N ALA A 235 3.80 -3.78 20.88
CA ALA A 235 3.81 -5.17 21.35
C ALA A 235 2.72 -6.07 20.74
N ARG A 236 1.71 -5.49 20.09
CA ARG A 236 0.64 -6.22 19.40
C ARG A 236 0.92 -6.42 17.91
N LEU A 237 1.89 -5.69 17.34
CA LEU A 237 2.36 -5.88 15.97
C LEU A 237 3.65 -6.70 16.01
N ALA A 238 3.58 -7.93 15.53
CA ALA A 238 4.78 -8.71 15.25
C ALA A 238 5.26 -8.40 13.82
N PRO A 239 6.52 -7.98 13.61
CA PRO A 239 7.06 -7.86 12.27
C PRO A 239 7.04 -9.24 11.58
N ASP A 240 6.42 -9.30 10.41
CA ASP A 240 6.43 -10.50 9.57
C ASP A 240 7.71 -10.58 8.72
N ALA A 241 7.95 -11.73 8.09
CA ALA A 241 9.12 -11.96 7.25
C ALA A 241 9.30 -10.87 6.17
N ALA A 242 8.21 -10.43 5.55
CA ALA A 242 8.24 -9.39 4.53
C ALA A 242 8.59 -8.00 5.09
N SER A 243 8.20 -7.68 6.33
CA SER A 243 8.60 -6.44 6.99
C SER A 243 10.10 -6.44 7.32
N TYR A 244 10.64 -7.59 7.76
CA TYR A 244 12.08 -7.75 7.97
C TYR A 244 12.85 -7.63 6.65
N GLU A 245 12.42 -8.34 5.62
CA GLU A 245 13.02 -8.27 4.28
C GLU A 245 13.05 -6.83 3.77
N ALA A 246 11.93 -6.12 3.84
CA ALA A 246 11.86 -4.71 3.48
C ALA A 246 12.87 -3.86 4.26
N ALA A 247 13.01 -4.08 5.58
CA ALA A 247 13.95 -3.34 6.42
C ALA A 247 15.43 -3.66 6.11
N VAL A 248 15.76 -4.92 5.77
CA VAL A 248 17.13 -5.30 5.36
C VAL A 248 17.49 -4.67 4.02
N LEU A 249 16.58 -4.74 3.04
CA LEU A 249 16.78 -4.12 1.73
C LEU A 249 16.84 -2.59 1.81
N ALA A 250 16.24 -2.00 2.85
CA ALA A 250 16.23 -0.58 3.14
C ALA A 250 17.48 -0.05 3.84
N THR A 251 18.55 -0.83 3.99
CA THR A 251 19.77 -0.33 4.64
C THR A 251 20.98 -0.41 3.73
N ASP A 252 21.79 0.63 3.80
CA ASP A 252 23.09 0.80 3.14
C ASP A 252 24.28 0.45 4.06
N ASP A 253 24.02 0.13 5.32
CA ASP A 253 25.02 -0.20 6.33
C ASP A 253 25.09 -1.73 6.48
N LEU A 254 26.24 -2.31 6.14
CA LEU A 254 26.45 -3.75 6.19
C LEU A 254 26.20 -4.33 7.59
N ALA A 255 26.68 -3.67 8.64
CA ALA A 255 26.55 -4.18 10.00
C ALA A 255 25.08 -4.21 10.44
N ARG A 256 24.29 -3.23 9.99
CA ARG A 256 22.85 -3.18 10.26
C ARG A 256 22.07 -4.20 9.44
N ALA A 257 22.38 -4.34 8.15
CA ALA A 257 21.76 -5.33 7.28
C ALA A 257 21.95 -6.74 7.85
N GLU A 258 23.18 -7.04 8.27
CA GLU A 258 23.54 -8.30 8.92
C GLU A 258 22.78 -8.50 10.24
N ALA A 259 22.70 -7.48 11.09
CA ALA A 259 21.97 -7.56 12.36
C ALA A 259 20.47 -7.82 12.16
N LEU A 260 19.83 -7.11 11.23
CA LEU A 260 18.41 -7.30 10.91
C LEU A 260 18.14 -8.67 10.30
N ALA A 261 19.01 -9.17 9.43
CA ALA A 261 18.85 -10.48 8.83
C ALA A 261 19.12 -11.62 9.84
N ARG A 262 20.03 -11.44 10.80
CA ARG A 262 20.15 -12.37 11.94
C ARG A 262 18.92 -12.33 12.83
N GLU A 263 18.44 -11.15 13.22
CA GLU A 263 17.21 -11.00 14.01
C GLU A 263 16.01 -11.68 13.32
N MET A 264 15.87 -11.49 12.01
CA MET A 264 14.83 -12.14 11.20
C MET A 264 14.85 -13.67 11.33
N SER A 265 16.04 -14.29 11.28
CA SER A 265 16.18 -15.75 11.24
C SER A 265 16.35 -16.43 12.60
N GLU A 266 17.12 -15.81 13.49
CA GLU A 266 17.50 -16.39 14.78
C GLU A 266 16.47 -16.04 15.87
N ASP A 267 16.04 -14.78 15.95
CA ASP A 267 15.15 -14.30 17.01
C ASP A 267 13.67 -14.46 16.62
N ALA A 268 13.33 -14.07 15.39
CA ALA A 268 11.95 -14.13 14.90
C ALA A 268 11.58 -15.46 14.23
N GLY A 269 12.57 -16.30 13.90
CA GLY A 269 12.36 -17.61 13.29
C GLY A 269 11.82 -17.58 11.86
N HIS A 270 11.96 -16.45 11.15
CA HIS A 270 11.56 -16.32 9.77
C HIS A 270 12.65 -16.84 8.83
N GLU A 271 12.25 -17.52 7.75
CA GLU A 271 13.20 -17.98 6.74
C GLU A 271 13.80 -16.81 5.97
N LEU A 272 15.13 -16.83 5.80
CA LEU A 272 15.82 -15.85 4.96
C LEU A 272 15.45 -16.05 3.49
N THR A 273 15.24 -14.95 2.78
CA THR A 273 15.06 -14.97 1.33
C THR A 273 16.41 -14.87 0.62
N ALA A 274 16.44 -15.28 -0.65
CA ALA A 274 17.61 -15.08 -1.51
C ALA A 274 17.96 -13.59 -1.64
N ALA A 275 16.94 -12.71 -1.78
CA ALA A 275 17.12 -11.28 -1.90
C ALA A 275 17.82 -10.67 -0.67
N VAL A 276 17.44 -11.08 0.55
CA VAL A 276 18.12 -10.67 1.79
C VAL A 276 19.59 -11.08 1.78
N CYS A 277 19.89 -12.34 1.42
CA CYS A 277 21.27 -12.83 1.38
C CYS A 277 22.11 -12.13 0.30
N GLU A 278 21.53 -11.92 -0.88
CA GLU A 278 22.17 -11.21 -2.00
C GLU A 278 22.49 -9.77 -1.64
N HIS A 279 21.56 -9.05 -1.01
CA HIS A 279 21.76 -7.67 -0.56
C HIS A 279 22.90 -7.55 0.45
N VAL A 280 22.95 -8.42 1.46
CA VAL A 280 24.06 -8.43 2.43
C VAL A 280 25.40 -8.72 1.75
N LEU A 281 25.41 -9.61 0.74
CA LEU A 281 26.61 -9.91 -0.06
C LEU A 281 27.04 -8.74 -0.95
N GLU A 282 26.09 -7.98 -1.49
CA GLU A 282 26.35 -6.76 -2.26
C GLU A 282 26.99 -5.70 -1.36
N LEU A 283 26.43 -5.44 -0.18
CA LEU A 283 27.01 -4.53 0.81
C LEU A 283 28.42 -4.98 1.25
N CYS A 284 28.67 -6.29 1.39
CA CYS A 284 30.02 -6.81 1.64
C CYS A 284 31.01 -6.46 0.52
N CYS A 285 30.57 -6.51 -0.73
CA CYS A 285 31.41 -6.18 -1.87
C CYS A 285 31.71 -4.67 -1.92
N LEU A 286 30.70 -3.83 -1.67
CA LEU A 286 30.84 -2.37 -1.64
C LEU A 286 31.77 -1.88 -0.52
N HIS A 287 31.69 -2.48 0.67
CA HIS A 287 32.58 -2.13 1.79
C HIS A 287 33.99 -2.71 1.62
N GLY A 288 34.13 -3.85 0.95
CA GLY A 288 35.43 -4.51 0.73
C GLY A 288 36.30 -3.90 -0.37
N SER A 289 35.73 -3.12 -1.30
CA SER A 289 36.51 -2.44 -2.34
C SER A 289 37.23 -1.19 -1.84
N HIS A 290 36.76 -0.58 -0.74
CA HIS A 290 37.34 0.66 -0.21
C HIS A 290 38.65 0.46 0.57
N ASP A 291 38.92 -0.76 1.07
CA ASP A 291 40.13 -1.06 1.84
C ASP A 291 41.41 -1.20 0.98
N TYR A 292 41.29 -1.24 -0.36
CA TYR A 292 42.44 -1.52 -1.24
C TYR A 292 43.19 -0.28 -1.76
N ASP A 293 42.57 0.90 -1.77
CA ASP A 293 43.16 2.09 -2.42
C ASP A 293 43.92 3.04 -1.46
N ASP A 294 43.81 2.88 -0.15
CA ASP A 294 44.49 3.74 0.85
C ASP A 294 45.78 3.12 1.43
N ALA A 295 46.24 2.00 0.88
CA ALA A 295 47.51 1.37 1.27
C ALA A 295 48.76 2.11 0.72
N GLY A 296 48.55 3.21 -0.03
CA GLY A 296 49.60 4.10 -0.49
C GLY A 296 49.85 5.22 0.51
N VAL A 297 50.71 4.99 1.51
CA VAL A 297 51.47 5.94 2.35
C VAL A 297 51.27 5.73 3.87
N SER A 298 52.40 5.47 4.53
CA SER A 298 52.68 5.59 5.97
C SER A 298 52.53 4.36 6.86
N SER A 299 53.67 3.68 6.95
CA SER A 299 54.21 2.86 8.04
C SER A 299 53.59 3.00 9.44
N GLY A 300 53.14 1.86 9.97
CA GLY A 300 53.39 1.50 11.38
C GLY A 300 52.23 1.64 12.36
N GLY A 301 51.18 0.83 12.22
CA GLY A 301 50.19 0.65 13.30
C GLY A 301 49.15 -0.40 12.95
N SER A 302 49.13 -1.52 13.69
CA SER A 302 48.11 -2.57 13.79
C SER A 302 46.85 -2.45 12.89
N ALA A 303 46.96 -2.86 11.61
CA ALA A 303 45.85 -2.88 10.64
C ALA A 303 45.30 -4.29 10.33
N GLY A 304 45.39 -5.23 11.28
CA GLY A 304 45.12 -6.67 11.02
C GLY A 304 43.66 -7.16 11.18
N SER A 305 42.71 -6.33 11.62
CA SER A 305 41.42 -6.86 12.14
C SER A 305 40.23 -6.79 11.18
N SER A 306 40.17 -5.84 10.25
CA SER A 306 38.94 -5.57 9.48
C SER A 306 38.74 -6.53 8.29
N GLY A 307 39.79 -6.83 7.52
CA GLY A 307 39.70 -7.73 6.36
C GLY A 307 39.35 -9.18 6.71
N SER A 308 39.74 -9.65 7.90
CA SER A 308 39.34 -10.98 8.39
C SER A 308 37.84 -11.08 8.69
N ARG A 309 37.19 -9.98 9.09
CA ARG A 309 35.77 -9.97 9.43
C ARG A 309 34.90 -10.02 8.17
N LEU A 310 35.16 -9.17 7.19
CA LEU A 310 34.39 -9.13 5.93
C LEU A 310 34.46 -10.45 5.16
N SER A 311 35.62 -11.11 5.15
CA SER A 311 35.79 -12.44 4.54
C SER A 311 35.06 -13.56 5.29
N GLY A 312 34.87 -13.42 6.60
CA GLY A 312 34.02 -14.31 7.40
C GLY A 312 32.54 -14.14 7.05
N VAL A 313 32.05 -12.90 7.15
CA VAL A 313 30.65 -12.53 6.84
C VAL A 313 30.29 -12.97 5.42
N ARG A 314 31.12 -12.66 4.42
CA ARG A 314 30.87 -13.06 3.03
C ARG A 314 30.78 -14.58 2.84
N ARG A 315 31.57 -15.38 3.57
CA ARG A 315 31.51 -16.85 3.48
C ARG A 315 30.23 -17.38 4.11
N GLU A 316 29.84 -16.85 5.26
CA GLU A 316 28.60 -17.20 5.96
C GLU A 316 27.37 -16.96 5.07
N TRP A 317 27.22 -15.73 4.54
CA TRP A 317 26.05 -15.38 3.73
C TRP A 317 26.02 -16.11 2.37
N LYS A 318 27.18 -16.43 1.77
CA LYS A 318 27.24 -17.32 0.60
C LYS A 318 26.77 -18.74 0.92
N ALA A 319 27.07 -19.25 2.10
CA ALA A 319 26.60 -20.57 2.53
C ALA A 319 25.08 -20.56 2.71
N LYS A 320 24.53 -19.57 3.42
CA LYS A 320 23.07 -19.37 3.58
C LYS A 320 22.35 -19.26 2.23
N LEU A 321 22.86 -18.46 1.29
CA LEU A 321 22.28 -18.35 -0.06
C LEU A 321 22.30 -19.69 -0.82
N LYS A 322 23.37 -20.48 -0.68
CA LYS A 322 23.47 -21.80 -1.29
C LYS A 322 22.46 -22.79 -0.68
N GLU A 323 22.27 -22.76 0.64
CA GLU A 323 21.28 -23.59 1.32
C GLU A 323 19.86 -23.32 0.82
N ILE A 324 19.48 -22.04 0.71
CA ILE A 324 18.20 -21.60 0.14
C ILE A 324 18.03 -22.07 -1.31
N SER A 325 19.10 -21.98 -2.11
CA SER A 325 19.07 -22.40 -3.52
C SER A 325 18.91 -23.93 -3.68
N CYS A 326 19.45 -24.71 -2.74
CA CYS A 326 19.37 -26.17 -2.78
C CYS A 326 18.02 -26.71 -2.28
N SER A 327 17.38 -26.07 -1.30
CA SER A 327 16.09 -26.53 -0.75
C SER A 327 14.95 -26.43 -1.78
N GLY A 328 14.95 -25.39 -2.62
CA GLY A 328 13.92 -25.16 -3.65
C GLY A 328 13.86 -26.20 -4.77
N SER A 329 14.92 -27.00 -4.99
CA SER A 329 14.96 -28.00 -6.07
C SER A 329 14.35 -29.36 -5.71
N SER A 330 13.98 -29.59 -4.44
CA SER A 330 13.52 -30.91 -3.96
C SER A 330 12.00 -31.15 -4.04
N ALA A 331 11.19 -30.10 -4.30
CA ALA A 331 9.73 -30.21 -4.30
C ALA A 331 9.10 -30.73 -5.62
N GLY A 332 9.92 -31.04 -6.63
CA GLY A 332 9.48 -31.49 -7.96
C GLY A 332 9.75 -32.97 -8.25
N GLY A 333 9.39 -33.88 -7.34
CA GLY A 333 9.46 -35.33 -7.60
C GLY A 333 8.22 -35.81 -8.38
N PRO A 334 8.34 -36.35 -9.60
CA PRO A 334 7.19 -36.86 -10.36
C PRO A 334 6.58 -38.05 -9.62
N GLY A 335 5.29 -37.93 -9.28
CA GLY A 335 4.46 -39.06 -8.90
C GLY A 335 4.38 -40.03 -10.08
N ALA A 336 5.31 -40.99 -10.10
CA ALA A 336 5.19 -42.16 -10.95
C ALA A 336 4.01 -42.97 -10.42
N GLY A 337 2.91 -42.88 -11.15
CA GLY A 337 1.69 -43.64 -10.89
C GLY A 337 2.00 -45.14 -10.78
N GLY A 338 1.44 -45.75 -9.74
CA GLY A 338 1.32 -47.19 -9.66
C GLY A 338 0.39 -47.69 -10.75
N ALA A 339 0.91 -48.61 -11.56
CA ALA A 339 0.13 -49.60 -12.27
C ALA A 339 0.74 -50.96 -11.93
N GLY A 340 -0.06 -51.81 -11.27
CA GLY A 340 0.29 -53.16 -10.82
C GLY A 340 -0.85 -53.72 -9.98
#